data_AF-A0AAQ4DHS6-F1
#
_entry.id   AF-A0AAQ4DHS6-F1
#
_cell.length_a   1.000
_cell.length_b   1.000
_cell.length_c   1.000
_cell.angle_alpha   90.00
_cell.angle_beta   90.00
_cell.angle_gamma   90.00
#
_symmetry.space_group_name_H-M   'P 1'
#
loop_
_entity.id
_entity.type
_entity.pdbx_description
1 polymer ?
#
loop_
_entity_poly.entity_id
_entity_poly.type
_entity_poly.pdbx_seq_one_letter_code
_entity_poly.pdbx_strand_id
1 'polypeptide(L)'
;MLRLPAALRRSTKILKAYRKAQVHLRLPKKITEYRTFGIYCKKFQSEFGNVQIPADFVLPTEQSLGKLSSNHSGAMADEVVLRNSGIMLLKGFHYDAQCP
;
A
#
# COMPACT_ATOMS: atom_id res chain seq x y z
N MET A 1 1.30 10.44 12.16
CA MET A 1 1.55 9.22 11.37
C MET A 1 2.41 8.26 12.18
N LEU A 2 1.83 7.22 12.80
CA LEU A 2 2.61 6.25 13.59
C LEU A 2 3.04 5.10 12.67
N ARG A 3 4.24 5.19 12.10
CA ARG A 3 4.94 4.03 11.54
C ARG A 3 5.46 3.20 12.71
N LEU A 4 5.01 1.96 12.85
CA LEU A 4 5.62 1.08 13.85
C LEU A 4 7.08 0.82 13.43
N PRO A 5 8.08 1.20 14.25
CA PRO A 5 9.47 0.91 13.95
C PRO A 5 9.68 -0.61 13.88
N ALA A 6 10.62 -1.06 13.05
CA ALA A 6 10.98 -2.47 12.92
C ALA A 6 11.32 -3.13 14.27
N ALA A 7 11.76 -2.34 15.25
CA ALA A 7 12.03 -2.72 16.63
C ALA A 7 10.81 -3.22 17.43
N LEU A 8 9.57 -3.02 16.94
CA LEU A 8 8.37 -3.58 17.56
C LEU A 8 8.04 -5.01 17.10
N ARG A 9 8.81 -5.58 16.15
CA ARG A 9 8.75 -7.01 15.86
C ARG A 9 9.20 -7.77 17.12
N ARG A 10 8.23 -8.27 17.89
CA ARG A 10 8.42 -8.96 19.19
C ARG A 10 8.90 -8.07 20.34
N SER A 11 8.55 -6.78 20.36
CA SER A 11 8.81 -5.96 21.54
C SER A 11 7.87 -6.34 22.69
N THR A 12 8.44 -6.52 23.88
CA THR A 12 7.70 -6.71 25.14
C THR A 12 7.33 -5.38 25.81
N LYS A 13 7.67 -4.25 25.17
CA LYS A 13 7.37 -2.93 25.70
C LYS A 13 5.86 -2.73 25.72
N ILE A 14 5.35 -2.35 26.89
CA ILE A 14 3.93 -2.05 27.07
C ILE A 14 3.56 -0.92 26.10
N LEU A 15 2.57 -1.19 25.25
CA LEU A 15 2.00 -0.19 24.38
C LEU A 15 1.29 0.86 25.24
N LYS A 16 1.55 2.14 24.98
CA LYS A 16 0.79 3.24 25.62
C LYS A 16 -0.62 3.31 25.05
N ALA A 17 -1.52 3.99 25.75
CA ALA A 17 -2.87 4.25 25.25
C ALA A 17 -2.82 5.05 23.93
N TYR A 18 -3.58 4.61 22.94
CA TYR A 18 -3.75 5.31 21.66
C TYR A 18 -5.18 5.84 21.57
N ARG A 19 -5.34 7.16 21.38
CA ARG A 19 -6.65 7.82 21.18
C ARG A 19 -6.68 8.41 19.78
N LYS A 20 -7.64 7.97 18.95
CA LYS A 20 -7.79 8.41 17.54
C LYS A 20 -6.49 8.37 16.72
N ALA A 21 -5.59 7.45 17.05
CA ALA A 21 -4.29 7.36 16.40
C ALA A 21 -4.38 6.52 15.11
N GLN A 22 -3.69 6.96 14.06
CA GLN A 22 -3.51 6.19 12.83
C GLN A 22 -2.27 5.30 12.96
N VAL A 23 -2.45 3.99 12.75
CA VAL A 23 -1.38 2.98 12.83
C VAL A 23 -1.10 2.44 11.43
N HIS A 24 0.16 2.47 11.01
CA HIS A 24 0.59 1.91 9.73
C HIS A 24 1.38 0.63 10.00
N LEU A 25 0.88 -0.50 9.50
CA LEU A 25 1.51 -1.81 9.63
C LEU A 25 2.19 -2.21 8.33
N ARG A 26 3.41 -2.75 8.42
CA ARG A 26 4.07 -3.40 7.30
C ARG A 26 3.97 -4.90 7.47
N LEU A 27 3.18 -5.53 6.62
CA LEU A 27 2.97 -6.98 6.66
C LEU A 27 4.21 -7.71 6.12
N PRO A 28 4.57 -8.88 6.69
CA PRO A 28 5.67 -9.69 6.19
C PRO A 28 5.29 -10.52 4.95
N LYS A 29 3.99 -10.72 4.70
CA LYS A 29 3.38 -11.46 3.59
C LYS A 29 2.20 -10.69 3.01
N LYS A 30 1.61 -11.16 1.90
CA LYS A 30 0.43 -10.52 1.29
C LYS A 30 -0.78 -10.62 2.22
N ILE A 31 -1.63 -9.59 2.26
CA ILE A 31 -2.84 -9.59 3.12
C ILE A 31 -3.78 -10.77 2.80
N THR A 32 -3.81 -11.21 1.54
CA THR A 32 -4.62 -12.35 1.06
C THR A 32 -4.18 -13.70 1.61
N GLU A 33 -3.01 -13.80 2.25
CA GLU A 33 -2.55 -15.03 2.91
C GLU A 33 -3.08 -15.17 4.34
N TYR A 34 -3.83 -14.19 4.83
CA TYR A 34 -4.41 -14.17 6.17
C TYR A 34 -5.94 -14.25 6.09
N ARG A 35 -6.56 -14.91 7.07
CA ARG A 35 -8.04 -14.97 7.21
C ARG A 35 -8.59 -13.82 8.04
N THR A 36 -7.84 -13.41 9.07
CA THR A 36 -8.30 -12.45 10.06
C THR A 36 -7.13 -11.61 10.56
N PHE A 37 -7.39 -10.35 10.87
CA PHE A 37 -6.50 -9.49 11.64
C PHE A 37 -7.17 -9.15 12.97
N GLY A 38 -6.45 -9.32 14.09
CA GLY A 38 -7.03 -9.10 15.42
C GLY A 38 -6.03 -8.59 16.44
N ILE A 39 -6.56 -7.99 17.50
CA ILE A 39 -5.82 -7.58 18.69
C ILE A 39 -6.07 -8.63 19.76
N TYR A 40 -5.00 -9.29 20.20
CA TYR A 40 -5.06 -10.38 21.17
C TYR A 40 -4.27 -10.05 22.42
N CYS A 41 -4.87 -10.31 23.59
CA CYS A 41 -4.20 -10.21 24.87
C CYS A 41 -3.66 -11.57 25.30
N LYS A 42 -2.33 -11.75 25.24
CA LYS A 42 -1.68 -13.00 25.66
C LYS A 42 -1.91 -13.36 27.12
N LYS A 43 -1.95 -12.36 28.02
CA LYS A 43 -2.07 -12.59 29.47
C LYS A 43 -3.40 -13.22 29.86
N PHE A 44 -4.49 -12.75 29.26
CA PHE A 44 -5.85 -13.23 29.54
C PHE A 44 -6.37 -14.20 28.47
N GLN A 45 -5.51 -14.56 27.52
CA GLN A 45 -5.81 -15.42 26.39
C GLN A 45 -7.07 -15.02 25.59
N SER A 46 -7.38 -13.73 25.52
CA SER A 46 -8.63 -13.22 24.96
C SER A 46 -8.41 -12.34 23.74
N GLU A 47 -9.33 -12.43 22.79
CA GLU A 47 -9.42 -11.54 21.64
C GLU A 47 -10.15 -10.26 22.03
N PHE A 48 -9.53 -9.11 21.78
CA PHE A 48 -10.11 -7.79 22.10
C PHE A 48 -10.83 -7.17 20.90
N GLY A 49 -10.68 -7.75 19.72
CA GLY A 49 -11.36 -7.32 18.50
C GLY A 49 -10.63 -7.81 17.27
N ASN A 50 -11.38 -8.03 16.20
CA ASN A 50 -10.86 -8.50 14.93
C ASN A 50 -11.65 -7.99 13.73
N VAL A 51 -11.06 -8.22 12.55
CA VAL A 51 -11.63 -7.96 11.23
C VAL A 51 -11.29 -9.17 10.37
N GLN A 52 -12.31 -9.70 9.68
CA GLN A 52 -12.13 -10.76 8.71
C GLN A 52 -11.67 -10.17 7.37
N ILE A 53 -10.75 -10.88 6.72
CA ILE A 53 -10.29 -10.55 5.37
C ILE A 53 -11.15 -11.38 4.41
N PRO A 54 -11.89 -10.74 3.49
CA PRO A 54 -12.72 -11.47 2.52
C PRO A 54 -11.88 -12.45 1.71
N ALA A 55 -12.41 -13.65 1.44
CA ALA A 55 -11.70 -14.69 0.71
C ALA A 55 -11.42 -14.29 -0.76
N ASP A 56 -12.27 -13.42 -1.30
CA ASP A 56 -12.22 -12.84 -2.64
C ASP A 56 -11.57 -11.45 -2.64
N PHE A 57 -10.84 -11.08 -1.59
CA PHE A 57 -10.17 -9.79 -1.54
C PHE A 57 -9.12 -9.66 -2.65
N VAL A 58 -9.39 -8.79 -3.62
CA VAL A 58 -8.47 -8.48 -4.70
C VAL A 58 -7.53 -7.36 -4.23
N LEU A 59 -6.22 -7.63 -4.30
CA LEU A 59 -5.21 -6.60 -4.04
C LEU A 59 -5.36 -5.47 -5.07
N PRO A 60 -5.21 -4.20 -4.66
CA PRO A 60 -5.08 -3.12 -5.62
C PRO A 60 -3.88 -3.43 -6.52
N THR A 61 -4.18 -3.66 -7.79
CA THR A 61 -3.18 -3.94 -8.82
C THR A 61 -2.84 -2.66 -9.55
N GLU A 62 -1.63 -2.62 -10.11
CA GLU A 62 -1.28 -1.52 -11.00
C GLU A 62 -2.18 -1.58 -12.23
N GLN A 63 -2.74 -0.44 -12.62
CA GLN A 63 -3.64 -0.34 -13.77
C GLN A 63 -2.89 0.31 -14.93
N SER A 64 -2.80 -0.39 -16.06
CA SER A 64 -2.29 0.21 -17.29
C SER A 64 -3.34 1.16 -17.87
N LEU A 65 -2.91 2.37 -18.19
CA LEU A 65 -3.69 3.40 -18.89
C LEU A 65 -3.39 3.39 -20.40
N GLY A 66 -2.52 2.48 -20.86
CA GLY A 66 -2.10 2.37 -22.24
C GLY A 66 -0.91 3.27 -22.59
N LYS A 67 -0.72 3.48 -23.89
CA LYS A 67 0.39 4.26 -24.44
C LYS A 67 0.11 5.75 -24.30
N LEU A 68 1.13 6.53 -23.92
CA LEU A 68 1.11 7.98 -24.09
C LEU A 68 1.68 8.31 -25.46
N SER A 69 0.91 8.99 -26.31
CA SER A 69 1.41 9.57 -27.55
C SER A 69 0.82 10.97 -27.74
N SER A 70 1.69 11.95 -27.92
CA SER A 70 1.28 13.30 -28.31
C SER A 70 1.34 13.46 -29.83
N ASN A 71 0.38 14.19 -30.38
CA ASN A 71 0.33 14.51 -31.81
C ASN A 71 1.25 15.68 -32.20
N HIS A 72 1.70 16.49 -31.23
CA HIS A 72 2.33 17.79 -31.50
C HIS A 72 3.55 18.12 -30.64
N SER A 73 3.83 17.36 -29.57
CA SER A 73 4.77 17.79 -28.52
C SER A 73 5.89 16.79 -28.23
N GLY A 74 6.14 15.82 -29.12
CA GLY A 74 7.24 14.85 -29.01
C GLY A 74 7.22 13.97 -27.75
N ALA A 75 6.24 14.17 -26.87
CA ALA A 75 6.05 13.41 -25.64
C ALA A 75 5.43 12.05 -25.98
N MET A 76 6.10 10.98 -25.55
CA MET A 76 5.61 9.62 -25.66
C MET A 76 6.01 8.78 -24.44
N ALA A 77 5.24 7.74 -24.16
CA ALA A 77 5.60 6.67 -23.24
C ALA A 77 5.02 5.37 -23.78
N ASP A 78 5.79 4.28 -23.74
CA ASP A 78 5.34 2.96 -24.17
C ASP A 78 4.17 2.46 -23.32
N GLU A 79 4.19 2.76 -22.02
CA GLU A 79 3.12 2.40 -21.09
C GLU A 79 3.01 3.40 -19.93
N VAL A 80 1.80 3.88 -19.68
CA VAL A 80 1.46 4.64 -18.48
C VAL A 80 0.76 3.71 -17.50
N VAL A 81 1.32 3.56 -16.30
CA VAL A 81 0.83 2.65 -15.27
C VAL A 81 0.47 3.43 -14.01
N LEU A 82 -0.80 3.36 -13.60
CA LEU A 82 -1.25 3.86 -12.31
C LEU A 82 -0.93 2.81 -11.24
N ARG A 83 0.08 3.08 -10.42
CA ARG A 83 0.53 2.18 -9.35
C ARG A 83 -0.39 2.22 -8.13
N ASN A 84 -0.92 3.39 -7.84
CA ASN A 84 -1.96 3.65 -6.84
C ASN A 84 -2.57 5.04 -7.10
N SER A 85 -3.54 5.46 -6.27
CA SER A 85 -4.27 6.73 -6.44
C SER A 85 -3.40 8.01 -6.44
N GLY A 86 -2.12 7.92 -6.07
CA GLY A 86 -1.20 9.07 -6.04
C GLY A 86 0.14 8.84 -6.75
N ILE A 87 0.34 7.70 -7.41
CA ILE A 87 1.60 7.38 -8.10
C ILE A 87 1.30 6.84 -9.50
N MET A 88 1.78 7.57 -10.51
CA MET A 88 1.76 7.18 -11.92
C MET A 88 3.20 6.94 -12.40
N LEU A 89 3.40 5.87 -13.16
CA LEU A 89 4.68 5.48 -13.76
C LEU A 89 4.56 5.58 -15.28
N LEU A 90 5.49 6.25 -15.93
CA LEU A 90 5.59 6.30 -17.39
C LEU A 90 6.82 5.49 -17.79
N LYS A 91 6.60 4.35 -18.45
CA LYS A 91 7.67 3.46 -18.94
C LYS A 91 8.05 3.89 -20.36
N GLY A 92 9.35 3.93 -20.64
CA GLY A 92 9.85 4.36 -21.95
C GLY A 92 9.51 5.81 -22.27
N PHE A 93 9.41 6.67 -21.25
CA PHE A 93 9.06 8.07 -21.46
C PHE A 93 10.15 8.81 -22.24
N HIS A 94 9.74 9.55 -23.26
CA HIS A 94 10.58 10.41 -24.07
C HIS A 94 9.85 11.73 -24.31
N TYR A 95 10.59 12.83 -24.33
CA TYR A 95 10.12 14.17 -24.66
C TYR A 95 11.27 14.95 -25.26
N ASP A 96 11.04 15.58 -26.41
CA ASP A 96 12.07 16.22 -27.22
C ASP A 96 12.18 17.75 -27.01
N ALA A 97 11.26 18.32 -26.22
CA ALA A 97 11.22 19.75 -25.90
C ALA A 97 11.18 20.68 -27.13
N GLN A 98 10.66 20.23 -28.26
CA GLN A 98 10.62 21.02 -29.51
C GLN A 98 9.41 21.98 -29.59
N CYS A 99 8.57 22.05 -28.55
CA CYS A 99 7.46 22.99 -28.49
C CYS A 99 7.96 24.37 -27.97
N PRO A 100 7.76 25.47 -28.71
CA PRO A 100 8.21 26.82 -28.34
C PRO A 100 7.46 27.44 -27.15
#